data_AF-A0AAE5VVU1-F1
#
_entry.id   AF-A0AAE5VVU1-F1
#
_cell.length_a   1.000
_cell.length_b   1.000
_cell.length_c   1.000
_cell.angle_alpha   90.00
_cell.angle_beta   90.00
_cell.angle_gamma   90.00
#
_symmetry.space_group_name_H-M   'P 1'
#
loop_
_entity.id
_entity.type
_entity.pdbx_description
1 polymer ?
#
loop_
_entity_poly.entity_id
_entity_poly.type
_entity_poly.pdbx_seq_one_letter_code
_entity_poly.pdbx_strand_id
1 'polypeptide(L)'
;MELPPKRKGVNRRTVRNAWQANFQWVKEYGFSEYSLEAIADDHEDIRICWCCGRMGYQEVAHIIPHSLGGTHLPNNCFLLCAECHLTSPDCSRPKYFVAFINRNAGRCNQVFCETFKMVSERIKEFCEREPENAEAALEYLKDYEDFDFGSHMTTHGSSFSLSTKMACIEMIVDDAIDLARRKSSSG
;
A
#
# COMPACT_ATOMS: atom_id res chain seq x y z
N MET A 1 11.75 -8.56 42.84
CA MET A 1 11.91 -7.47 41.86
C MET A 1 10.64 -7.48 41.03
N GLU A 2 9.68 -6.61 41.34
CA GLU A 2 8.41 -6.54 40.62
C GLU A 2 8.65 -5.96 39.23
N LEU A 3 8.16 -6.65 38.20
CA LEU A 3 8.20 -6.13 36.83
C LEU A 3 7.35 -4.86 36.78
N PRO A 4 7.86 -3.76 36.20
CA PRO A 4 7.08 -2.54 36.06
C PRO A 4 5.80 -2.85 35.27
N PRO A 5 4.65 -2.23 35.64
CA PRO A 5 3.39 -2.48 34.96
C PRO A 5 3.54 -2.22 33.46
N LYS A 6 3.05 -3.14 32.62
CA LYS A 6 3.01 -2.98 31.16
C LYS A 6 2.33 -1.64 30.84
N ARG A 7 3.11 -0.65 30.39
CA ARG A 7 2.58 0.62 29.92
C ARG A 7 1.57 0.32 28.81
N LYS A 8 0.34 0.82 28.94
CA LYS A 8 -0.67 0.74 27.88
C LYS A 8 -0.11 1.50 26.67
N GLY A 9 0.24 0.78 25.60
CA GLY A 9 0.73 1.40 24.36
C GLY A 9 -0.34 2.29 23.72
N VAL A 10 0.09 3.33 23.01
CA VAL A 10 -0.82 4.14 22.19
C VAL A 10 -1.30 3.25 21.04
N ASN A 11 -2.61 3.05 20.92
CA ASN A 11 -3.18 2.24 19.85
C ASN A 11 -3.48 3.09 18.61
N ARG A 12 -3.67 2.40 17.47
CA ARG A 12 -4.01 3.00 16.18
C ARG A 12 -5.12 4.05 16.27
N ARG A 13 -6.26 3.70 16.89
CA ARG A 13 -7.42 4.59 16.98
C ARG A 13 -7.07 5.90 17.68
N THR A 14 -6.30 5.82 18.77
CA THR A 14 -5.84 7.01 19.49
C THR A 14 -4.93 7.88 18.63
N VAL A 15 -3.99 7.28 17.89
CA VAL A 15 -3.11 8.02 16.97
C VAL A 15 -3.94 8.70 15.88
N ARG A 16 -4.75 7.94 15.15
CA ARG A 16 -5.60 8.44 14.06
C ARG A 16 -6.46 9.62 14.48
N ASN A 17 -7.22 9.47 15.55
CA ASN A 17 -8.10 10.52 16.04
C ASN A 17 -7.32 11.78 16.44
N ALA A 18 -6.13 11.63 17.04
CA ALA A 18 -5.32 12.77 17.43
C ALA A 18 -4.80 13.55 16.21
N TRP A 19 -4.28 12.87 15.19
CA TRP A 19 -3.80 13.51 13.96
C TRP A 19 -4.93 14.15 13.15
N GLN A 20 -6.10 13.49 13.04
CA GLN A 20 -7.28 14.06 12.38
C GLN A 20 -7.83 15.30 13.10
N ALA A 21 -7.68 15.37 14.42
CA ALA A 21 -8.03 16.56 15.20
C ALA A 21 -6.95 17.65 15.17
N ASN A 22 -5.73 17.36 14.67
CA ASN A 22 -4.57 18.24 14.76
C ASN A 22 -3.76 18.27 13.45
N PHE A 23 -4.41 18.59 12.33
CA PHE A 23 -3.74 18.66 11.02
C PHE A 23 -2.57 19.64 10.96
N GLN A 24 -2.47 20.62 11.87
CA GLN A 24 -1.32 21.51 11.97
C GLN A 24 0.00 20.76 12.22
N TRP A 25 -0.03 19.58 12.87
CA TRP A 25 1.17 18.78 13.08
C TRP A 25 1.84 18.35 11.77
N VAL A 26 1.06 18.16 10.70
CA VAL A 26 1.60 17.87 9.37
C VAL A 26 2.58 18.97 8.95
N LYS A 27 2.16 20.24 9.10
CA LYS A 27 2.97 21.41 8.75
C LYS A 27 4.14 21.61 9.71
N GLU A 28 3.93 21.41 11.01
CA GLU A 28 4.96 21.56 12.03
C GLU A 28 6.13 20.57 11.85
N TYR A 29 5.81 19.31 11.51
CA TYR A 29 6.84 18.31 11.20
C TYR A 29 7.42 18.46 9.79
N GLY A 30 6.67 19.03 8.85
CA GLY A 30 7.06 19.16 7.43
C GLY A 30 6.70 17.94 6.58
N PHE A 31 5.62 17.23 6.92
CA PHE A 31 5.07 16.16 6.09
C PHE A 31 4.43 16.73 4.80
N SER A 32 4.37 15.91 3.75
CA SER A 32 3.80 16.29 2.45
C SER A 32 2.28 16.44 2.47
N GLU A 33 1.72 17.09 1.45
CA GLU A 33 0.27 17.18 1.23
C GLU A 33 -0.37 15.79 1.14
N TYR A 34 0.29 14.86 0.47
CA TYR A 34 -0.15 13.47 0.43
C TYR A 34 -0.38 12.86 1.83
N SER A 35 0.51 13.16 2.78
CA SER A 35 0.36 12.64 4.15
C SER A 35 -0.87 13.23 4.83
N LEU A 36 -1.18 14.51 4.55
CA LEU A 36 -2.40 15.16 5.03
C LEU A 36 -3.65 14.45 4.50
N GLU A 37 -3.71 14.22 3.19
CA GLU A 37 -4.81 13.50 2.53
C GLU A 37 -4.96 12.08 3.11
N ALA A 38 -3.86 11.33 3.21
CA ALA A 38 -3.89 9.97 3.76
C ALA A 38 -4.34 9.93 5.23
N ILE A 39 -4.01 10.93 6.05
CA ILE A 39 -4.52 11.06 7.42
C ILE A 39 -6.02 11.37 7.41
N ALA A 40 -6.47 12.28 6.55
CA ALA A 40 -7.86 12.69 6.44
C ALA A 40 -8.76 11.52 6.02
N ASP A 41 -8.32 10.75 5.03
CA ASP A 41 -9.07 9.62 4.45
C ASP A 41 -8.98 8.33 5.29
N ASP A 42 -8.16 8.30 6.34
CA ASP A 42 -7.99 7.10 7.15
C ASP A 42 -9.23 6.83 8.03
N HIS A 43 -9.92 5.73 7.72
CA HIS A 43 -11.09 5.24 8.47
C HIS A 43 -10.84 3.83 9.02
N GLU A 44 -11.71 3.36 9.94
CA GLU A 44 -11.58 2.01 10.53
C GLU A 44 -11.74 0.90 9.49
N ASP A 45 -12.54 1.13 8.45
CA ASP A 45 -12.88 0.14 7.42
C ASP A 45 -11.86 0.07 6.27
N ILE A 46 -11.17 1.18 5.96
CA ILE A 46 -10.24 1.27 4.82
C ILE A 46 -8.79 1.10 5.28
N ARG A 47 -8.40 1.82 6.34
CA ARG A 47 -7.05 1.82 6.94
C ARG A 47 -5.93 2.11 5.93
N ILE A 48 -5.51 3.36 5.83
CA ILE A 48 -4.57 3.81 4.80
C ILE A 48 -3.19 4.05 5.39
N CYS A 49 -2.14 3.39 4.89
CA CYS A 49 -0.77 3.74 5.26
C CYS A 49 -0.49 5.21 4.93
N TRP A 50 -0.17 6.03 5.94
CA TRP A 50 0.07 7.47 5.79
C TRP A 50 1.37 7.81 5.04
N CYS A 51 2.15 6.79 4.69
CA CYS A 51 3.33 6.91 3.85
C CYS A 51 3.02 6.53 2.41
N CYS A 52 2.72 5.26 2.14
CA CYS A 52 2.67 4.77 0.76
C CYS A 52 1.25 4.68 0.17
N GLY A 53 0.19 4.76 0.97
CA GLY A 53 -1.20 4.61 0.51
C GLY A 53 -1.75 3.20 0.50
N ARG A 54 -0.94 2.21 0.89
CA ARG A 54 -1.40 0.82 1.00
C ARG A 54 -2.56 0.74 1.99
N MET A 55 -3.68 0.16 1.55
CA MET A 55 -4.83 -0.16 2.39
C MET A 55 -4.60 -1.44 3.20
N GLY A 56 -5.20 -1.51 4.39
CA GLY A 56 -5.17 -2.68 5.26
C GLY A 56 -4.51 -2.43 6.62
N TYR A 57 -3.97 -3.47 7.24
CA TYR A 57 -3.43 -3.36 8.60
C TYR A 57 -2.32 -2.30 8.72
N GLN A 58 -2.46 -1.42 9.73
CA GLN A 58 -1.49 -0.39 10.08
C GLN A 58 -0.87 -0.68 11.45
N GLU A 59 0.41 -0.38 11.56
CA GLU A 59 1.21 -0.41 12.77
C GLU A 59 1.45 1.01 13.27
N VAL A 60 1.66 1.14 14.58
CA VAL A 60 2.00 2.41 15.23
C VAL A 60 3.52 2.54 15.27
N ALA A 61 4.07 3.33 14.38
CA ALA A 61 5.49 3.69 14.34
C ALA A 61 5.75 4.92 15.22
N HIS A 62 6.93 5.01 15.82
CA HIS A 62 7.37 6.23 16.50
C HIS A 62 8.16 7.11 15.53
N ILE A 63 7.88 8.41 15.49
CA ILE A 63 8.66 9.38 14.71
C ILE A 63 10.06 9.51 15.31
N ILE A 64 10.15 9.60 16.64
CA ILE A 64 11.39 9.46 17.41
C ILE A 64 11.26 8.18 18.27
N PRO A 65 12.13 7.17 18.12
CA PRO A 65 12.05 5.95 18.92
C PRO A 65 12.21 6.21 20.42
N HIS A 66 11.51 5.43 21.24
CA HIS A 66 11.61 5.54 22.70
C HIS A 66 13.04 5.30 23.22
N SER A 67 13.79 4.38 22.61
CA SER A 67 15.21 4.13 22.92
C SER A 67 16.10 5.36 22.72
N LEU A 68 15.64 6.34 21.94
CA LEU A 68 16.31 7.61 21.65
C LEU A 68 15.62 8.81 22.34
N GLY A 69 14.76 8.55 23.32
CA GLY A 69 14.09 9.58 24.11
C GLY A 69 12.76 10.09 23.54
N GLY A 70 12.22 9.45 22.51
CA GLY A 70 10.90 9.79 21.97
C GLY A 70 9.76 9.48 22.94
N THR A 71 8.72 10.32 22.92
CA THR A 71 7.55 10.14 23.78
C THR A 71 6.63 9.05 23.24
N HIS A 72 5.88 8.38 24.13
CA HIS A 72 4.78 7.50 23.74
C HIS A 72 3.46 8.28 23.66
N LEU A 73 3.47 9.45 23.02
CA LEU A 73 2.29 10.29 22.84
C LEU A 73 1.85 10.29 21.38
N PRO A 74 0.55 10.50 21.08
CA PRO A 74 0.04 10.42 19.71
C PRO A 74 0.77 11.31 18.70
N ASN A 75 1.24 12.50 19.12
CA ASN A 75 1.99 13.42 18.25
C ASN A 75 3.39 12.91 17.87
N ASN A 76 3.95 11.93 18.58
CA ASN A 76 5.20 11.25 18.22
C ASN A 76 4.94 9.87 17.59
N CYS A 77 3.68 9.52 17.33
CA CYS A 77 3.30 8.25 16.70
C CYS A 77 2.71 8.48 15.31
N PHE A 78 2.95 7.56 14.38
CA PHE A 78 2.51 7.67 12.99
C PHE A 78 2.01 6.30 12.48
N LEU A 79 1.01 6.27 11.59
CA LEU A 79 0.42 5.01 11.11
C LEU A 79 1.02 4.56 9.78
N LEU A 80 1.65 3.39 9.78
CA LEU A 80 2.35 2.82 8.63
C LEU A 80 1.89 1.39 8.37
N CYS A 81 1.93 0.91 7.12
CA CYS A 81 1.88 -0.53 6.87
C CYS A 81 3.18 -1.20 7.34
N ALA A 82 3.16 -2.51 7.54
CA ALA A 82 4.31 -3.28 8.03
C ALA A 82 5.60 -3.03 7.22
N GLU A 83 5.50 -2.93 5.88
CA GLU A 83 6.66 -2.67 5.02
C GLU A 83 7.25 -1.26 5.25
N CYS A 84 6.40 -0.23 5.32
CA CYS A 84 6.86 1.14 5.59
C CYS A 84 7.39 1.28 7.01
N HIS A 85 6.78 0.60 7.98
CA HIS A 85 7.26 0.64 9.37
C HIS A 85 8.64 0.02 9.49
N LEU A 86 8.83 -1.19 8.95
CA LEU A 86 10.10 -1.92 8.97
C LEU A 86 11.25 -1.14 8.30
N THR A 87 10.95 -0.39 7.25
CA THR A 87 11.96 0.32 6.45
C THR A 87 12.15 1.78 6.85
N SER A 88 11.28 2.33 7.70
CA SER A 88 11.42 3.69 8.22
C SER A 88 12.65 3.82 9.13
N PRO A 89 13.34 4.97 9.14
CA PRO A 89 14.58 5.12 9.89
C PRO A 89 14.35 5.38 11.38
N ASP A 90 14.96 4.56 12.24
CA ASP A 90 15.02 4.76 13.69
C ASP A 90 16.10 5.79 14.07
N CYS A 91 15.72 7.06 14.17
CA CYS A 91 16.66 8.15 14.41
C CYS A 91 16.16 9.14 15.47
N SER A 92 17.09 9.81 16.16
CA SER A 92 16.78 10.77 17.22
C SER A 92 16.25 12.11 16.70
N ARG A 93 16.32 12.34 15.38
CA ARG A 93 15.95 13.60 14.73
C ARG A 93 14.77 13.36 13.79
N PRO A 94 13.58 13.91 14.08
CA PRO A 94 12.34 13.57 13.38
C PRO A 94 12.40 13.86 11.87
N LYS A 95 13.20 14.84 11.45
CA LYS A 95 13.35 15.22 10.04
C LYS A 95 13.74 14.07 9.11
N TYR A 96 14.45 13.04 9.57
CA TYR A 96 14.83 11.92 8.72
C TYR A 96 13.69 10.92 8.54
N PHE A 97 12.88 10.71 9.59
CA PHE A 97 11.60 10.00 9.47
C PHE A 97 10.69 10.73 8.49
N VAL A 98 10.50 12.05 8.66
CA VAL A 98 9.68 12.89 7.77
C VAL A 98 10.18 12.82 6.32
N ALA A 99 11.49 12.93 6.08
CA ALA A 99 12.06 12.82 4.74
C ALA A 99 11.80 11.45 4.10
N PHE A 100 11.86 10.37 4.88
CA PHE A 100 11.49 9.02 4.42
C PHE A 100 10.02 8.95 4.02
N ILE A 101 9.11 9.46 4.85
CA ILE A 101 7.66 9.49 4.55
C ILE A 101 7.41 10.26 3.25
N ASN A 102 7.92 11.49 3.15
CA ASN A 102 7.70 12.34 1.98
C ASN A 102 8.27 11.72 0.69
N ARG A 103 9.41 11.02 0.76
CA ARG A 103 10.01 10.35 -0.40
C ARG A 103 9.17 9.17 -0.91
N ASN A 104 8.44 8.52 -0.02
CA ASN A 104 7.62 7.34 -0.33
C ASN A 104 6.12 7.65 -0.41
N ALA A 105 5.76 8.94 -0.32
CA ALA A 105 4.41 9.47 -0.39
C ALA A 105 3.66 8.91 -1.61
N GLY A 106 2.60 8.15 -1.37
CA GLY A 106 1.73 7.61 -2.42
C GLY A 106 2.39 6.60 -3.36
N ARG A 107 3.58 6.07 -3.02
CA ARG A 107 4.32 5.12 -3.86
C ARG A 107 3.48 3.90 -4.24
N CYS A 108 2.62 3.40 -3.34
CA CYS A 108 1.74 2.28 -3.65
C CYS A 108 0.80 2.65 -4.80
N ASN A 109 0.12 3.79 -4.69
CA ASN A 109 -0.83 4.26 -5.70
C ASN A 109 -0.13 4.51 -7.04
N GLN A 110 1.07 5.10 -7.03
CA GLN A 110 1.86 5.33 -8.26
C GLN A 110 2.17 4.02 -8.99
N VAL A 111 2.70 3.03 -8.27
CA VAL A 111 3.05 1.72 -8.85
C VAL A 111 1.80 0.99 -9.37
N PHE A 112 0.67 1.07 -8.66
CA PHE A 112 -0.61 0.56 -9.15
C PHE A 112 -1.01 1.25 -10.46
N CYS A 113 -1.01 2.58 -10.52
CA CYS A 113 -1.37 3.34 -11.72
C CYS A 113 -0.46 3.01 -12.92
N GLU A 114 0.85 2.89 -12.70
CA GLU A 114 1.82 2.51 -13.73
C GLU A 114 1.54 1.11 -14.27
N THR A 115 1.28 0.15 -13.38
CA THR A 115 0.94 -1.23 -13.74
C THR A 115 -0.36 -1.28 -14.52
N PHE A 116 -1.41 -0.61 -14.04
CA PHE A 116 -2.69 -0.52 -14.74
C PHE A 116 -2.54 0.07 -16.14
N LYS A 117 -1.74 1.14 -16.29
CA LYS A 117 -1.49 1.74 -17.59
C LYS A 117 -0.81 0.74 -18.54
N MET A 118 0.24 0.09 -18.07
CA MET A 118 1.01 -0.87 -18.87
C MET A 118 0.17 -2.08 -19.30
N VAL A 119 -0.62 -2.68 -18.40
CA VAL A 119 -1.50 -3.79 -18.78
C VAL A 119 -2.65 -3.36 -19.68
N SER A 120 -3.17 -2.14 -19.49
CA SER A 120 -4.22 -1.58 -20.38
C SER A 120 -3.69 -1.37 -21.80
N GLU A 121 -2.45 -0.87 -21.94
CA GLU A 121 -1.77 -0.74 -23.23
C GLU A 121 -1.56 -2.11 -23.88
N ARG A 122 -1.16 -3.13 -23.11
CA ARG A 122 -1.00 -4.51 -23.60
C ARG A 122 -2.31 -5.10 -24.13
N ILE A 123 -3.42 -4.95 -23.39
CA ILE A 123 -4.76 -5.40 -23.81
C ILE A 123 -5.17 -4.66 -25.10
N LYS A 124 -4.96 -3.34 -25.15
CA LYS A 124 -5.28 -2.54 -26.34
C LYS A 124 -4.52 -3.03 -27.57
N GLU A 125 -3.21 -3.21 -27.46
CA GLU A 125 -2.37 -3.71 -28.55
C GLU A 125 -2.81 -5.10 -29.03
N PHE A 126 -3.18 -5.99 -28.09
CA PHE A 126 -3.74 -7.29 -28.43
C PHE A 126 -5.03 -7.17 -29.23
N CYS A 127 -6.01 -6.38 -28.74
CA CYS A 127 -7.29 -6.19 -29.42
C CYS A 127 -7.14 -5.56 -30.82
N GLU A 128 -6.15 -4.68 -31.01
CA GLU A 128 -5.87 -4.07 -32.32
C GLU A 128 -5.23 -5.07 -33.32
N ARG A 129 -4.41 -6.00 -32.83
CA ARG A 129 -3.70 -6.99 -33.67
C ARG A 129 -4.52 -8.23 -33.96
N GLU A 130 -5.35 -8.66 -33.01
CA GLU A 130 -6.10 -9.91 -33.04
C GLU A 130 -7.58 -9.63 -32.68
N PRO A 131 -8.30 -8.80 -33.47
CA PRO A 131 -9.66 -8.40 -33.15
C PRO A 131 -10.63 -9.59 -33.05
N GLU A 132 -10.37 -10.68 -33.78
CA GLU A 132 -11.11 -11.93 -33.71
C GLU A 132 -10.99 -12.64 -32.36
N ASN A 133 -9.94 -12.36 -31.60
CA ASN A 133 -9.67 -12.95 -30.27
C ASN A 133 -10.06 -12.01 -29.12
N ALA A 134 -10.39 -10.75 -29.42
CA ALA A 134 -10.60 -9.71 -28.42
C ALA A 134 -11.76 -10.02 -27.46
N GLU A 135 -12.88 -10.51 -27.98
CA GLU A 135 -14.06 -10.83 -27.16
C GLU A 135 -13.77 -11.94 -26.14
N ALA A 136 -13.05 -13.00 -26.57
CA ALA A 136 -12.66 -14.09 -25.69
C ALA A 136 -11.72 -13.63 -24.57
N ALA A 137 -10.74 -12.77 -24.88
CA ALA A 137 -9.84 -12.24 -23.84
C ALA A 137 -10.58 -11.34 -22.83
N LEU A 138 -11.50 -10.49 -23.30
CA LEU A 138 -12.31 -9.65 -22.42
C LEU A 138 -13.27 -10.46 -21.53
N GLU A 139 -13.79 -11.58 -22.04
CA GLU A 139 -14.58 -12.52 -21.23
C GLU A 139 -13.75 -13.11 -20.09
N TYR A 140 -12.53 -13.58 -20.37
CA TYR A 140 -11.62 -14.08 -19.33
C TYR A 140 -11.28 -13.02 -18.27
N LEU A 141 -11.06 -11.77 -18.68
CA LEU A 141 -10.77 -10.69 -17.73
C LEU A 141 -11.98 -10.30 -16.86
N LYS A 142 -13.21 -10.51 -17.33
CA LYS A 142 -14.43 -10.28 -16.53
C LYS A 142 -14.59 -11.30 -15.42
N ASP A 143 -14.18 -12.55 -15.65
CA ASP A 143 -14.27 -13.61 -14.63
C ASP A 143 -13.32 -13.39 -13.44
N TYR A 144 -12.35 -12.48 -13.56
CA TYR A 144 -11.47 -12.03 -12.48
C TYR A 144 -12.08 -10.95 -11.57
N GLU A 145 -13.41 -10.86 -11.48
CA GLU A 145 -14.11 -9.97 -10.53
C GLU A 145 -13.65 -10.18 -9.08
N ASP A 146 -13.24 -11.41 -8.75
CA ASP A 146 -12.48 -11.73 -7.55
C ASP A 146 -11.03 -12.00 -7.97
N PHE A 147 -10.13 -11.01 -7.84
CA PHE A 147 -8.70 -11.24 -7.97
C PHE A 147 -8.25 -12.32 -6.97
N ASP A 148 -8.37 -13.60 -7.33
CA ASP A 148 -7.86 -14.73 -6.55
C ASP A 148 -6.34 -14.77 -6.70
N PHE A 149 -5.71 -13.86 -5.95
CA PHE A 149 -4.28 -13.84 -5.76
C PHE A 149 -3.77 -15.17 -5.15
N GLY A 150 -4.61 -15.93 -4.42
CA GLY A 150 -4.17 -17.13 -3.71
C GLY A 150 -3.62 -18.25 -4.60
N SER A 151 -4.09 -18.36 -5.83
CA SER A 151 -3.63 -19.37 -6.80
C SER A 151 -2.33 -19.02 -7.52
N HIS A 152 -1.93 -17.74 -7.53
CA HIS A 152 -0.82 -17.24 -8.36
C HIS A 152 0.34 -16.60 -7.56
N MET A 153 0.20 -16.41 -6.24
CA MET A 153 1.26 -15.81 -5.42
C MET A 153 1.50 -16.50 -4.07
N THR A 154 2.70 -16.27 -3.53
CA THR A 154 3.10 -16.65 -2.19
C THR A 154 3.55 -15.43 -1.38
N THR A 155 3.52 -15.52 -0.06
CA THR A 155 3.87 -14.41 0.82
C THR A 155 5.38 -14.36 1.08
N HIS A 156 5.94 -13.14 1.13
CA HIS A 156 7.23 -12.92 1.78
C HIS A 156 6.96 -12.64 3.26
N GLY A 157 7.10 -13.66 4.09
CA GLY A 157 6.67 -13.60 5.50
C GLY A 157 5.14 -13.66 5.60
N SER A 158 4.53 -12.65 6.21
CA SER A 158 3.08 -12.61 6.50
C SER A 158 2.25 -11.76 5.53
N SER A 159 2.85 -11.19 4.48
CA SER A 159 2.12 -10.34 3.53
C SER A 159 2.64 -10.46 2.09
N PHE A 160 1.79 -10.13 1.12
CA PHE A 160 2.20 -9.96 -0.26
C PHE A 160 2.90 -8.61 -0.45
N SER A 161 4.08 -8.65 -1.06
CA SER A 161 4.82 -7.44 -1.43
C SER A 161 4.07 -6.67 -2.52
N LEU A 162 4.34 -5.37 -2.65
CA LEU A 162 3.74 -4.56 -3.72
C LEU A 162 4.13 -5.12 -5.10
N SER A 163 5.40 -5.47 -5.30
CA SER A 163 5.87 -6.05 -6.56
C SER A 163 5.20 -7.40 -6.88
N THR A 164 4.96 -8.25 -5.88
CA THR A 164 4.23 -9.52 -6.06
C THR A 164 2.81 -9.27 -6.57
N LYS A 165 2.11 -8.28 -5.99
CA LYS A 165 0.75 -7.93 -6.45
C LYS A 165 0.75 -7.42 -7.89
N MET A 166 1.74 -6.60 -8.27
CA MET A 166 1.81 -6.03 -9.62
C MET A 166 2.10 -7.10 -10.66
N ALA A 167 3.07 -7.98 -10.38
CA ALA A 167 3.39 -9.11 -11.24
C ALA A 167 2.17 -10.03 -11.46
N CYS A 168 1.34 -10.23 -10.43
CA CYS A 168 0.12 -11.02 -10.58
C CYS A 168 -0.89 -10.38 -11.54
N ILE A 169 -1.03 -9.05 -11.53
CA ILE A 169 -1.92 -8.35 -12.48
C ILE A 169 -1.41 -8.55 -13.90
N GLU A 170 -0.10 -8.44 -14.12
CA GLU A 170 0.51 -8.70 -15.43
C GLU A 170 0.28 -10.15 -15.89
N MET A 171 0.50 -11.13 -15.00
CA MET A 171 0.28 -12.55 -15.29
C MET A 171 -1.15 -12.84 -15.71
N ILE A 172 -2.15 -12.30 -15.00
CA ILE A 172 -3.58 -12.49 -15.31
C ILE A 172 -3.89 -12.01 -16.74
N VAL A 173 -3.31 -10.88 -17.14
CA VAL A 173 -3.51 -10.33 -18.48
C VAL A 173 -2.82 -11.17 -19.54
N ASP A 174 -1.60 -11.66 -19.28
CA ASP A 174 -0.90 -12.57 -20.19
C ASP A 174 -1.65 -13.90 -20.35
N ASP A 175 -2.16 -14.47 -19.26
CA ASP A 175 -2.95 -15.71 -19.29
C ASP A 175 -4.26 -15.54 -20.07
N ALA A 176 -4.96 -14.41 -19.90
CA ALA A 176 -6.18 -14.11 -20.66
C ALA A 176 -5.91 -14.03 -22.17
N ILE A 177 -4.80 -13.39 -22.57
CA ILE A 177 -4.37 -13.28 -23.96
C ILE A 177 -4.02 -14.67 -24.54
N ASP A 178 -3.24 -15.46 -23.80
CA ASP A 178 -2.81 -16.78 -24.24
C ASP A 178 -3.98 -17.77 -24.37
N LEU A 179 -4.95 -17.72 -23.45
CA LEU A 179 -6.16 -18.54 -23.51
C LEU A 179 -7.05 -18.15 -24.69
N ALA A 180 -7.20 -16.86 -24.97
CA ALA A 180 -7.96 -16.37 -26.13
C ALA A 180 -7.37 -16.91 -27.44
N ARG A 181 -6.04 -16.84 -27.62
CA ARG A 181 -5.34 -17.40 -28.80
C ARG A 181 -5.55 -18.90 -28.97
N ARG A 182 -5.53 -19.67 -27.87
CA ARG A 182 -5.73 -21.13 -27.91
C ARG A 182 -7.14 -21.51 -28.34
N LYS A 183 -8.17 -20.79 -27.84
CA LYS A 183 -9.57 -21.02 -28.25
C LYS A 183 -9.77 -20.80 -29.74
N SER A 184 -9.22 -19.71 -30.29
CA SER A 184 -9.37 -19.39 -31.71
C SER A 184 -8.58 -20.31 -32.64
N SER A 185 -7.55 -20.98 -32.13
CA SER A 185 -6.83 -22.04 -32.87
C SER A 185 -7.57 -23.38 -32.88
N SER A 186 -8.62 -23.53 -32.06
CA SER A 186 -9.36 -24.79 -31.85
C SER A 186 -10.77 -24.80 -32.46
N GLY A 187 -11.21 -23.67 -33.05
CA GLY A 187 -12.48 -23.51 -33.77
C GLY A 187 -12.26 -23.29 -35.26
#